data_AF-A0A9D3MSB6-F1
#
_entry.id   AF-A0A9D3MSB6-F1
#
_cell.length_a   1.000
_cell.length_b   1.000
_cell.length_c   1.000
_cell.angle_alpha   90.00
_cell.angle_beta   90.00
_cell.angle_gamma   90.00
#
_symmetry.space_group_name_H-M   'P 1'
#
loop_
_entity.id
_entity.type
_entity.pdbx_description
1 polymer ?
#
loop_
_entity_poly.entity_id
_entity_poly.type
_entity_poly.pdbx_seq_one_letter_code
_entity_poly.pdbx_strand_id
1 'polypeptide(L)'
;MHCNTPPLLQFRSALLHAGFRVSLSHACKNALKTDAPPAVLWDIMRCWEKCNPVKRERLSETSPAFRILSAEPTLQACFDVREDANPQSRRRHLTRYQENPQANWGPKARAKGSGGISSTLEDKRKQFQNKRKAPVTDASQLKNFPCKKFRKGTCNRGDECCYSHEPQLGSGEGQKME
;
A
#
# COMPACT_ATOMS: atom_id res chain seq x y z
N MET A 1 17.41 1.81 -2.00
CA MET A 1 17.69 1.35 -3.38
C MET A 1 16.61 1.73 -4.39
N HIS A 2 15.42 2.20 -3.97
CA HIS A 2 14.33 2.64 -4.86
C HIS A 2 13.97 1.64 -5.99
N CYS A 3 14.22 0.35 -5.76
CA CYS A 3 13.89 -0.74 -6.68
C CYS A 3 12.49 -1.28 -6.40
N ASN A 4 11.93 -1.97 -7.39
CA ASN A 4 10.72 -2.75 -7.15
C ASN A 4 10.99 -3.80 -6.06
N THR A 5 10.02 -4.01 -5.18
CA THR A 5 10.15 -4.97 -4.07
C THR A 5 10.02 -6.39 -4.63
N PRO A 6 11.01 -7.28 -4.40
CA PRO A 6 10.91 -8.65 -4.87
C PRO A 6 9.72 -9.36 -4.21
N PRO A 7 8.92 -10.13 -4.98
CA PRO A 7 7.88 -10.99 -4.43
C PRO A 7 8.43 -11.91 -3.35
N LEU A 8 7.68 -12.06 -2.26
CA LEU A 8 8.11 -12.80 -1.07
C LEU A 8 8.61 -14.22 -1.39
N LEU A 9 7.92 -14.94 -2.28
CA LEU A 9 8.29 -16.31 -2.64
C LEU A 9 9.55 -16.37 -3.50
N GLN A 10 9.74 -15.43 -4.43
CA GLN A 10 10.96 -15.36 -5.25
C GLN A 10 12.17 -15.01 -4.38
N PHE A 11 12.05 -14.02 -3.49
CA PHE A 11 13.14 -13.64 -2.60
C PHE A 11 13.48 -14.77 -1.62
N ARG A 12 12.47 -15.45 -1.07
CA ARG A 12 12.69 -16.63 -0.23
C ARG A 12 13.34 -17.76 -1.03
N SER A 13 12.96 -17.97 -2.29
CA SER A 13 13.56 -19.00 -3.15
C SER A 13 15.03 -18.71 -3.42
N ALA A 14 15.38 -17.45 -3.67
CA ALA A 14 16.78 -17.03 -3.85
C ALA A 14 17.66 -17.35 -2.64
N LEU A 15 17.15 -17.09 -1.43
CA LEU A 15 17.84 -17.46 -0.20
C LEU A 15 17.99 -18.98 -0.02
N LEU A 16 16.96 -19.75 -0.37
CA LEU A 16 16.98 -21.21 -0.28
C LEU A 16 17.93 -21.85 -1.32
N HIS A 17 17.97 -21.31 -2.54
CA HIS A 17 18.94 -21.71 -3.57
C HIS A 17 20.37 -21.36 -3.17
N ALA A 18 20.57 -20.24 -2.46
CA ALA A 18 21.85 -19.87 -1.89
C ALA A 18 22.25 -20.73 -0.66
N GLY A 19 21.42 -21.71 -0.25
CA GLY A 19 21.73 -22.65 0.83
C GLY A 19 21.43 -22.14 2.24
N PHE A 20 20.74 -21.01 2.37
CA PHE A 20 20.40 -20.43 3.68
C PHE A 20 19.02 -20.84 4.16
N ARG A 21 18.83 -20.88 5.48
CA ARG A 21 17.55 -21.23 6.10
C ARG A 21 16.69 -19.99 6.21
N VAL A 22 15.42 -20.12 5.83
CA VAL A 22 14.48 -18.99 5.82
C VAL A 22 13.18 -19.34 6.54
N SER A 23 12.75 -18.45 7.43
CA SER A 23 11.44 -18.49 8.08
C SER A 23 10.69 -17.17 7.92
N LEU A 24 9.37 -17.20 8.08
CA LEU A 24 8.54 -15.99 8.08
C LEU A 24 8.52 -15.39 9.50
N SER A 25 8.45 -14.06 9.62
CA SER A 25 8.26 -13.39 10.91
C SER A 25 6.80 -12.97 11.11
N HIS A 26 6.26 -13.06 12.33
CA HIS A 26 4.95 -12.49 12.63
C HIS A 26 4.97 -10.94 12.55
N ALA A 27 6.13 -10.30 12.74
CA ALA A 27 6.23 -8.84 12.83
C ALA A 27 5.62 -8.09 11.62
N CYS A 28 5.86 -8.58 10.39
CA CYS A 28 5.32 -7.99 9.16
C CYS A 28 5.01 -9.06 8.11
N LYS A 29 4.01 -8.81 7.25
CA LYS A 29 3.57 -9.76 6.21
C LYS A 29 4.71 -10.23 5.29
N ASN A 30 5.63 -9.35 4.96
CA ASN A 30 6.76 -9.65 4.06
C ASN A 30 8.10 -9.81 4.81
N ALA A 31 8.09 -9.87 6.15
CA ALA A 31 9.33 -10.06 6.91
C ALA A 31 9.79 -11.52 6.85
N LEU A 32 11.07 -11.68 6.55
CA LEU A 32 11.80 -12.94 6.53
C LEU A 32 12.88 -12.91 7.61
N LYS A 33 13.08 -14.04 8.27
CA LYS A 33 14.23 -14.30 9.12
C LYS A 33 15.11 -15.30 8.39
N THR A 34 16.41 -15.02 8.35
CA THR A 34 17.39 -15.84 7.64
C THR A 34 18.70 -15.84 8.41
N ASP A 35 19.48 -16.90 8.25
CA ASP A 35 20.86 -17.00 8.74
C ASP A 35 21.89 -16.51 7.71
N ALA A 36 21.45 -16.03 6.56
CA ALA A 36 22.32 -15.41 5.56
C ALA A 36 23.02 -14.16 6.11
N PRO A 37 24.34 -14.01 5.91
CA PRO A 37 25.06 -12.82 6.31
C PRO A 37 24.59 -11.60 5.49
N PRO A 38 24.71 -10.37 6.02
CA PRO A 38 24.25 -9.16 5.34
C PRO A 38 24.83 -8.98 3.93
N ALA A 39 26.08 -9.40 3.71
CA ALA A 39 26.73 -9.34 2.39
C ALA A 39 25.94 -10.11 1.32
N VAL A 40 25.51 -11.33 1.64
CA VAL A 40 24.69 -12.17 0.75
C VAL A 40 23.34 -11.52 0.46
N LEU A 41 22.70 -10.89 1.46
CA LEU A 41 21.44 -10.18 1.25
C LEU A 41 21.59 -9.03 0.25
N TRP A 42 22.68 -8.28 0.35
CA TRP A 42 22.98 -7.21 -0.61
C TRP A 42 23.28 -7.76 -2.00
N ASP A 43 23.99 -8.88 -2.11
CA ASP A 43 24.24 -9.54 -3.40
C ASP A 43 22.96 -10.00 -4.08
N ILE A 44 22.05 -10.66 -3.34
CA ILE A 44 20.73 -11.03 -3.85
C ILE A 44 19.97 -9.78 -4.33
N MET A 45 19.99 -8.70 -3.56
CA MET A 45 19.31 -7.46 -3.95
C MET A 45 19.96 -6.77 -5.17
N ARG A 46 21.29 -6.87 -5.35
CA ARG A 46 21.99 -6.39 -6.55
C ARG A 46 21.64 -7.24 -7.77
N CYS A 47 21.60 -8.56 -7.63
CA CYS A 47 21.11 -9.47 -8.68
C CYS A 47 19.66 -9.16 -9.05
N TRP A 48 18.82 -8.82 -8.06
CA TRP A 48 17.42 -8.44 -8.31
C TRP A 48 17.32 -7.15 -9.14
N GLU A 49 18.18 -6.15 -8.85
CA GLU A 49 18.22 -4.90 -9.63
C GLU A 49 18.66 -5.15 -11.07
N LYS A 50 19.59 -6.07 -11.33
CA LYS A 50 19.96 -6.46 -12.70
C LYS A 50 18.77 -6.99 -13.50
N CYS A 51 17.87 -7.75 -12.87
CA CYS A 51 16.63 -8.23 -13.51
C CYS A 51 15.52 -7.17 -13.55
N ASN A 52 15.54 -6.20 -12.61
CA ASN A 52 14.52 -5.18 -12.42
C ASN A 52 15.19 -3.80 -12.25
N PRO A 53 15.74 -3.23 -13.34
CA PRO A 53 16.62 -2.07 -13.27
C PRO A 53 15.90 -0.84 -12.71
N VAL A 54 16.60 -0.08 -11.88
CA VAL A 54 16.10 1.20 -11.38
C VAL A 54 16.50 2.34 -12.30
N LYS A 55 15.70 3.42 -12.30
CA LYS A 55 16.05 4.65 -13.02
C LYS A 55 17.23 5.32 -12.32
N ARG A 56 18.45 4.97 -12.73
CA ARG A 56 19.71 5.44 -12.11
C ARG A 56 19.87 6.96 -12.17
N GLU A 57 19.32 7.60 -13.19
CA GLU A 57 19.24 9.07 -13.32
C GLU A 57 18.57 9.77 -12.13
N ARG A 58 17.66 9.09 -11.42
CA ARG A 58 16.98 9.64 -10.25
C ARG A 58 17.75 9.44 -8.95
N LEU A 59 18.89 8.74 -9.00
CA LEU A 59 19.72 8.49 -7.84
C LEU A 59 20.90 9.46 -7.86
N SER A 60 20.99 10.29 -6.82
CA SER A 60 22.19 11.09 -6.60
C SER A 60 23.37 10.19 -6.23
N GLU A 61 24.57 10.54 -6.68
CA GLU A 61 25.81 9.81 -6.40
C GLU A 61 26.14 9.70 -4.90
N THR A 62 25.73 10.71 -4.12
CA THR A 62 25.91 10.72 -2.66
C THR A 62 24.92 9.81 -1.92
N SER A 63 23.91 9.30 -2.63
CA SER A 63 22.89 8.43 -2.04
C SER A 63 23.49 7.07 -1.65
N PRO A 64 23.15 6.52 -0.47
CA PRO A 64 23.50 5.15 -0.11
C PRO A 64 23.02 4.12 -1.15
N ALA A 65 21.89 4.39 -1.81
CA ALA A 65 21.36 3.52 -2.86
C ALA A 65 22.31 3.40 -4.06
N PHE A 66 22.92 4.52 -4.48
CA PHE A 66 23.88 4.52 -5.57
C PHE A 66 25.10 3.67 -5.21
N ARG A 67 25.70 3.91 -4.03
CA ARG A 67 26.86 3.16 -3.55
C ARG A 67 26.61 1.65 -3.45
N ILE A 68 25.43 1.22 -2.98
CA ILE A 68 25.11 -0.21 -2.85
C ILE A 68 24.97 -0.88 -4.22
N LEU A 69 24.35 -0.20 -5.20
CA LEU A 69 24.10 -0.72 -6.55
C LEU A 69 25.31 -0.65 -7.48
N SER A 70 26.28 0.23 -7.19
CA SER A 70 27.54 0.31 -7.95
C SER A 70 28.50 -0.85 -7.64
N ALA A 71 28.32 -1.51 -6.49
CA ALA A 71 29.13 -2.67 -6.13
C ALA A 71 28.61 -3.93 -6.85
N GLU A 72 29.53 -4.75 -7.38
CA GLU A 72 29.19 -5.99 -8.05
C GLU A 72 28.83 -7.10 -7.04
N PRO A 73 27.81 -7.93 -7.34
CA PRO A 73 27.46 -9.05 -6.47
C PRO A 73 28.50 -10.17 -6.58
N THR A 74 28.94 -10.71 -5.44
CA THR A 74 29.85 -11.88 -5.40
C THR A 74 29.08 -13.19 -5.60
N LEU A 75 27.86 -13.27 -5.07
CA LEU A 75 26.94 -14.39 -5.26
C LEU A 75 25.93 -14.09 -6.37
N GLN A 76 25.75 -15.02 -7.31
CA GLN A 76 24.66 -14.95 -8.27
C GLN A 76 23.38 -15.62 -7.75
N ALA A 77 22.34 -14.82 -7.56
CA ALA A 77 21.06 -15.30 -7.03
C ALA A 77 20.15 -15.89 -8.13
N CYS A 78 19.49 -17.02 -7.82
CA CYS A 78 18.45 -17.62 -8.65
C CYS A 78 17.06 -17.27 -8.08
N PHE A 79 16.18 -16.67 -8.89
CA PHE A 79 14.85 -16.23 -8.44
C PHE A 79 13.71 -17.19 -8.80
N ASP A 80 14.04 -18.35 -9.37
CA ASP A 80 13.05 -19.36 -9.72
C ASP A 80 12.37 -19.88 -8.46
N VAL A 81 11.03 -19.88 -8.47
CA VAL A 81 10.24 -20.21 -7.29
C VAL A 81 10.36 -21.69 -6.99
N ARG A 82 11.02 -22.02 -5.88
CA ARG A 82 11.10 -23.41 -5.39
C ARG A 82 9.78 -23.84 -4.79
N GLU A 83 9.50 -25.14 -4.82
CA GLU A 83 8.32 -25.68 -4.17
C GLU A 83 8.37 -25.45 -2.64
N ASP A 84 9.49 -25.73 -1.98
CA ASP A 84 9.70 -25.53 -0.54
C ASP A 84 9.70 -24.05 -0.08
N ALA A 85 9.69 -23.11 -1.01
CA ALA A 85 9.62 -21.68 -0.70
C ALA A 85 8.26 -21.27 -0.13
N ASN A 86 7.17 -21.95 -0.48
CA ASN A 86 5.87 -21.67 0.12
C ASN A 86 5.66 -22.53 1.37
N PRO A 87 5.75 -21.97 2.59
CA PRO A 87 5.67 -22.76 3.82
C PRO A 87 4.28 -23.38 4.01
N GLN A 88 4.24 -24.55 4.64
CA GLN A 88 3.00 -25.30 4.88
C GLN A 88 1.92 -24.46 5.58
N SER A 89 2.28 -23.60 6.53
CA SER A 89 1.33 -22.70 7.21
C SER A 89 0.62 -21.75 6.25
N ARG A 90 1.32 -21.24 5.22
CA ARG A 90 0.76 -20.38 4.18
C ARG A 90 -0.07 -21.18 3.18
N ARG A 91 0.41 -22.36 2.77
CA ARG A 91 -0.32 -23.28 1.86
C ARG A 91 -1.66 -23.72 2.45
N ARG A 92 -1.69 -23.98 3.76
CA ARG A 92 -2.90 -24.37 4.50
C ARG A 92 -3.75 -23.18 4.97
N HIS A 93 -3.40 -21.96 4.56
CA HIS A 93 -4.09 -20.73 4.96
C HIS A 93 -4.28 -20.59 6.48
N LEU A 94 -3.31 -21.07 7.27
CA LEU A 94 -3.36 -20.91 8.72
C LEU A 94 -3.31 -19.43 9.09
N THR A 95 -4.12 -19.06 10.08
CA THR A 95 -4.21 -17.70 10.59
C THR A 95 -2.84 -17.24 11.07
N ARG A 96 -2.24 -16.30 10.32
CA ARG A 96 -0.96 -15.69 10.70
C ARG A 96 -1.13 -14.51 11.66
N TYR A 97 -2.19 -13.74 11.43
CA TYR A 97 -2.56 -12.59 12.22
C TYR A 97 -3.94 -12.87 12.77
N GLN A 98 -4.09 -12.81 14.09
CA GLN A 98 -5.39 -13.00 14.70
C GLN A 98 -6.35 -11.94 14.15
N GLU A 99 -7.50 -12.39 13.68
CA GLU A 99 -8.55 -11.48 13.27
C GLU A 99 -9.06 -10.70 14.48
N ASN A 100 -9.47 -9.48 14.23
CA ASN A 100 -9.86 -8.60 15.30
C ASN A 100 -11.16 -9.12 15.97
N PRO A 101 -11.17 -9.45 17.28
CA PRO A 101 -12.30 -10.12 17.91
C PRO A 101 -13.62 -9.34 17.85
N GLN A 102 -13.58 -8.01 17.74
CA GLN A 102 -14.77 -7.16 17.63
C GLN A 102 -14.56 -6.05 16.60
N ALA A 103 -15.68 -5.58 16.01
CA ALA A 103 -15.68 -4.37 15.20
C ALA A 103 -15.18 -3.18 16.03
N ASN A 104 -14.25 -2.38 15.47
CA ASN A 104 -13.63 -1.22 16.12
C ASN A 104 -12.69 -1.52 17.31
N TRP A 105 -12.16 -2.75 17.42
CA TRP A 105 -11.17 -3.09 18.45
C TRP A 105 -9.78 -2.52 18.11
N GLY A 106 -9.63 -1.23 18.40
CA GLY A 106 -8.42 -0.44 18.21
C GLY A 106 -8.51 0.87 18.99
N PRO A 107 -7.49 1.73 18.91
CA PRO A 107 -7.47 3.01 19.62
C PRO A 107 -8.75 3.81 19.34
N LYS A 108 -9.44 4.25 20.40
CA LYS A 108 -10.66 5.06 20.29
C LYS A 108 -10.32 6.40 19.60
N ALA A 109 -11.34 7.02 18.98
CA ALA A 109 -11.19 8.34 18.39
C ALA A 109 -10.68 9.35 19.44
N ARG A 110 -9.81 10.28 19.02
CA ARG A 110 -9.27 11.34 19.89
C ARG A 110 -10.41 12.15 20.52
N ALA A 111 -10.35 12.36 21.83
CA ALA A 111 -11.30 13.23 22.54
C ALA A 111 -11.24 14.67 22.02
N LYS A 112 -12.40 15.32 21.85
CA LYS A 112 -12.52 16.75 21.53
C LYS A 112 -13.20 17.47 22.70
N GLY A 113 -12.71 18.66 23.04
CA GLY A 113 -13.13 19.42 24.22
C GLY A 113 -14.40 20.27 24.08
N SER A 114 -15.29 20.02 23.10
CA SER A 114 -16.57 20.76 23.04
C SER A 114 -17.78 19.83 22.87
N GLY A 115 -18.77 20.02 23.75
CA GLY A 115 -20.03 19.26 23.83
C GLY A 115 -21.03 19.62 22.72
N GLY A 116 -20.58 19.67 21.47
CA GLY A 116 -21.46 19.84 20.32
C GLY A 116 -22.10 18.51 19.90
N ILE A 117 -23.41 18.55 19.66
CA ILE A 117 -24.30 17.50 19.15
C ILE A 117 -23.59 16.27 18.54
N SER A 118 -23.83 15.14 19.19
CA SER A 118 -23.24 13.84 18.91
C SER A 118 -23.62 13.34 17.51
N SER A 119 -22.77 13.57 16.50
CA SER A 119 -22.65 12.54 15.46
C SER A 119 -22.25 11.24 16.16
N THR A 120 -22.97 10.15 15.87
CA THR A 120 -22.79 8.89 16.59
C THR A 120 -21.31 8.53 16.59
N LEU A 121 -20.80 7.94 17.69
CA LEU A 121 -19.39 7.57 17.79
C LEU A 121 -18.93 6.70 16.61
N GLU A 122 -19.86 5.98 16.00
CA GLU A 122 -19.69 5.19 14.79
C GLU A 122 -19.44 6.04 13.55
N ASP A 123 -20.20 7.13 13.34
CA ASP A 123 -19.99 8.05 12.22
C ASP A 123 -18.61 8.73 12.31
N LYS A 124 -18.20 9.13 13.52
CA LYS A 124 -16.86 9.70 13.77
C LYS A 124 -15.75 8.69 13.49
N ARG A 125 -15.94 7.40 13.81
CA ARG A 125 -14.99 6.32 13.49
C ARG A 125 -14.90 6.07 11.99
N LYS A 126 -16.03 6.07 11.28
CA LYS A 126 -16.12 5.86 9.82
C LYS A 126 -15.48 7.00 9.02
N GLN A 127 -15.49 8.24 9.52
CA GLN A 127 -14.97 9.41 8.81
C GLN A 127 -13.49 9.32 8.40
N PHE A 128 -12.66 8.50 9.06
CA PHE A 128 -11.21 8.47 8.79
C PHE A 128 -10.60 7.07 8.59
N GLN A 129 -11.37 5.99 8.78
CA GLN A 129 -10.89 4.63 8.53
C GLN A 129 -11.19 4.18 7.08
N ASN A 130 -10.29 3.41 6.47
CA ASN A 130 -10.49 2.73 5.17
C ASN A 130 -10.88 3.58 3.95
N LYS A 131 -10.70 4.91 3.97
CA LYS A 131 -10.98 5.81 2.82
C LYS A 131 -10.35 5.40 1.47
N ARG A 132 -9.30 4.55 1.49
CA ARG A 132 -8.59 4.06 0.29
C ARG A 132 -8.87 2.59 -0.05
N LYS A 133 -9.76 1.90 0.69
CA LYS A 133 -9.97 0.44 0.56
C LYS A 133 -11.34 0.02 0.04
N ALA A 134 -12.31 0.91 -0.06
CA ALA A 134 -13.56 0.61 -0.75
C ALA A 134 -13.44 1.09 -2.21
N PRO A 135 -13.20 0.21 -3.20
CA PRO A 135 -13.53 0.56 -4.57
C PRO A 135 -15.03 0.88 -4.61
N VAL A 136 -15.41 1.97 -5.28
CA VAL A 136 -16.82 2.24 -5.56
C VAL A 136 -17.29 1.14 -6.51
N THR A 137 -17.96 0.12 -5.98
CA THR A 137 -18.42 -1.05 -6.74
C THR A 137 -19.68 -0.76 -7.53
N ASP A 138 -20.45 0.26 -7.12
CA ASP A 138 -21.71 0.64 -7.73
C ASP A 138 -21.59 2.00 -8.44
N ALA A 139 -21.80 1.98 -9.76
CA ALA A 139 -21.75 3.16 -10.60
C ALA A 139 -22.77 4.24 -10.20
N SER A 140 -23.86 3.85 -9.52
CA SER A 140 -24.88 4.79 -9.03
C SER A 140 -24.31 5.79 -8.01
N GLN A 141 -23.35 5.37 -7.18
CA GLN A 141 -22.73 6.21 -6.16
C GLN A 141 -21.77 7.26 -6.72
N LEU A 142 -21.33 7.10 -7.97
CA LEU A 142 -20.46 8.07 -8.65
C LEU A 142 -21.22 9.37 -8.95
N LYS A 143 -22.56 9.32 -9.08
CA LYS A 143 -23.40 10.51 -9.26
C LYS A 143 -23.41 11.42 -8.03
N ASN A 144 -23.03 10.95 -6.85
CA ASN A 144 -22.89 11.82 -5.66
C ASN A 144 -21.64 12.72 -5.72
N PHE A 145 -20.73 12.48 -6.67
CA PHE A 145 -19.50 13.24 -6.80
C PHE A 145 -19.57 14.17 -8.01
N PRO A 146 -19.19 15.45 -7.87
CA PRO A 146 -19.25 16.41 -8.97
C PRO A 146 -18.23 16.06 -10.05
N CYS A 147 -18.67 16.16 -11.31
CA CYS A 147 -17.83 15.90 -12.47
C CYS A 147 -16.73 16.97 -12.60
N LYS A 148 -15.48 16.58 -12.36
CA LYS A 148 -14.33 17.48 -12.50
C LYS A 148 -14.14 18.01 -13.92
N LYS A 149 -14.52 17.25 -14.95
CA LYS A 149 -14.45 17.68 -16.36
C LYS A 149 -15.53 18.71 -16.68
N PHE A 150 -16.73 18.54 -16.12
CA PHE A 150 -17.83 19.49 -16.30
C PHE A 150 -17.51 20.82 -15.63
N ARG A 151 -16.97 20.80 -14.40
CA ARG A 151 -16.47 22.01 -13.73
C ARG A 151 -15.39 22.75 -14.52
N LYS A 152 -14.66 22.06 -15.38
CA LYS A 152 -13.64 22.62 -16.27
C LYS A 152 -14.15 22.92 -17.69
N GLY A 153 -15.45 22.75 -17.96
CA GLY A 153 -16.05 22.97 -19.28
C GLY A 153 -15.65 21.97 -20.37
N THR A 154 -15.09 20.81 -20.01
CA THR A 154 -14.52 19.82 -20.95
C THR A 154 -15.26 18.48 -20.94
N CYS A 155 -16.50 18.44 -20.42
CA CYS A 155 -17.30 17.23 -20.35
C CYS A 155 -18.28 17.14 -21.52
N ASN A 156 -18.05 16.19 -22.42
CA ASN A 156 -18.89 15.98 -23.61
C ASN A 156 -19.99 14.92 -23.40
N ARG A 157 -20.21 14.47 -22.15
CA ARG A 157 -21.07 13.32 -21.82
C ARG A 157 -22.47 13.68 -21.33
N GLY A 158 -22.79 14.96 -21.17
CA GLY A 158 -24.13 15.41 -20.75
C GLY A 158 -24.69 14.62 -19.56
N ASP A 159 -25.93 14.13 -19.71
CA ASP A 159 -26.65 13.34 -18.70
C ASP A 159 -26.21 11.88 -18.58
N GLU A 160 -25.44 11.39 -19.56
CA GLU A 160 -24.82 10.05 -19.53
C GLU A 160 -23.54 10.02 -18.69
N CYS A 161 -23.11 11.16 -18.15
CA CYS A 161 -21.93 11.25 -17.31
C CYS A 161 -22.15 10.51 -15.98
N CYS A 162 -21.21 9.63 -15.63
CA CYS A 162 -21.27 8.88 -14.37
C CYS A 162 -21.13 9.77 -13.11
N TYR A 163 -20.83 11.05 -13.25
CA TYR A 163 -20.59 12.01 -12.17
C TYR A 163 -21.58 13.17 -12.26
N SER A 164 -22.00 13.76 -11.14
CA SER A 164 -23.02 14.82 -11.14
C SER A 164 -22.56 16.12 -11.81
N HIS A 165 -23.49 16.74 -12.55
CA HIS A 165 -23.37 18.06 -13.17
C HIS A 165 -24.20 19.13 -12.43
N GLU A 166 -24.77 18.82 -11.26
CA GLU A 166 -25.53 19.80 -10.50
C GLU A 166 -24.62 20.91 -9.97
N PRO A 167 -24.98 22.19 -10.19
CA PRO A 167 -24.27 23.31 -9.58
C PRO A 167 -24.51 23.26 -8.07
N GLN A 168 -23.42 23.18 -7.29
CA GLN A 168 -23.54 23.28 -5.83
C GLN A 168 -23.99 24.70 -5.47
N LEU A 169 -25.26 24.87 -5.13
CA LEU A 169 -25.73 26.07 -4.43
C LEU A 169 -25.02 26.13 -3.08
N GLY A 170 -24.06 27.05 -2.98
CA GLY A 170 -23.39 27.35 -1.73
C GLY A 170 -24.40 27.90 -0.72
N SER A 171 -24.51 27.24 0.42
CA SER A 171 -25.13 27.81 1.61
C SER A 171 -24.25 28.95 2.13
N GLY A 172 -24.66 30.19 1.89
CA GLY A 172 -24.09 31.35 2.57
C GLY A 172 -24.39 32.66 1.86
N GLU A 173 -25.46 33.34 2.27
CA GLU A 173 -25.55 34.81 2.25
C GLU A 173 -26.64 35.24 3.24
N GLY A 174 -26.22 35.92 4.32
CA GLY A 174 -27.10 36.53 5.29
C GLY A 174 -27.65 37.85 4.75
N GLN A 175 -28.98 37.99 4.74
CA GLN A 175 -29.65 39.27 4.49
C GLN A 175 -29.51 40.17 5.72
N LYS A 176 -28.74 41.25 5.58
CA LYS A 176 -28.89 42.46 6.39
C LYS A 176 -30.22 43.12 5.99
N MET A 177 -31.10 43.34 6.95
CA MET A 177 -32.21 44.29 6.82
C MET A 177 -31.81 45.56 7.57
N GLU A 178 -31.95 46.69 6.86
CA GLU A 178 -31.87 48.05 7.35
C GLU A 178 -33.24 48.47 7.91
#